data_AF-C5KSN8-F1
#
_entry.id   AF-C5KSN8-F1
#
_cell.length_a   1.000
_cell.length_b   1.000
_cell.length_c   1.000
_cell.angle_alpha   90.00
_cell.angle_beta   90.00
_cell.angle_gamma   90.00
#
_symmetry.space_group_name_H-M   'P 1'
#
loop_
_entity.id
_entity.type
_entity.pdbx_description
1 polymer ?
#
loop_
_entity_poly.entity_id
_entity_poly.type
_entity_poly.pdbx_seq_one_letter_code
_entity_poly.pdbx_strand_id
1 'polypeptide(L)'
;IGEIVHGIVDDFHGVANRNLGEAFLMVWRLPSSEVEEMDAEIAKKRQKLADMSVMAFVKILVAINKSPVLGEYRNHPGLFGRLGDAYKVSMGFGLHVGWAIEGAIGSKFKIDASYLSPNVNMASRLAAATKQYGTNILCSEALIRNMCSENMRKYGRVIDNVMVKGSKVPVRLYTVDIDVQSLEVADLEKMDINLRNAISRSSSLARSNLGDFT
;
A
#
# COMPACT_ATOMS: atom_id res chain seq x y z
N ILE A 1 -2.15 -4.32 -11.33
CA ILE A 1 -1.70 -4.02 -9.94
C ILE A 1 -1.37 -2.54 -9.78
N GLY A 2 -0.44 -1.99 -10.57
CA GLY A 2 -0.10 -0.56 -10.50
C GLY A 2 -1.30 0.37 -10.57
N GLU A 3 -2.23 0.14 -11.50
CA GLU A 3 -3.49 0.91 -11.61
C GLU A 3 -4.32 0.88 -10.32
N ILE A 4 -4.53 -0.30 -9.72
CA ILE A 4 -5.27 -0.46 -8.46
C ILE A 4 -4.57 0.31 -7.33
N VAL A 5 -3.25 0.15 -7.21
CA VAL A 5 -2.47 0.78 -6.15
C VAL A 5 -2.49 2.30 -6.28
N HIS A 6 -2.21 2.82 -7.48
CA HIS A 6 -2.13 4.26 -7.72
C HIS A 6 -3.52 4.91 -7.61
N GLY A 7 -4.55 4.31 -8.21
CA GLY A 7 -5.91 4.84 -8.16
C GLY A 7 -6.45 4.94 -6.75
N ILE A 8 -6.31 3.88 -5.94
CA ILE A 8 -6.78 3.92 -4.55
C ILE A 8 -5.94 4.88 -3.70
N VAL A 9 -4.63 4.98 -3.93
CA VAL A 9 -3.81 5.95 -3.18
C VAL A 9 -4.26 7.39 -3.48
N ASP A 10 -4.54 7.72 -4.74
CA ASP A 10 -5.03 9.03 -5.16
C ASP A 10 -6.41 9.33 -4.56
N ASP A 11 -7.35 8.37 -4.62
CA ASP A 11 -8.69 8.46 -4.01
C ASP A 11 -8.64 8.74 -2.49
N PHE A 12 -7.55 8.31 -1.84
CA PHE A 12 -7.31 8.50 -0.41
C PHE A 12 -6.27 9.59 -0.11
N HIS A 13 -6.09 10.55 -1.03
CA HIS A 13 -5.25 11.75 -0.88
C HIS A 13 -3.76 11.47 -0.64
N GLY A 14 -3.26 10.34 -1.13
CA GLY A 14 -1.83 10.03 -1.19
C GLY A 14 -1.27 10.25 -2.58
N VAL A 15 0.04 10.13 -2.70
CA VAL A 15 0.77 10.25 -3.97
C VAL A 15 1.62 9.01 -4.19
N ALA A 16 1.50 8.42 -5.38
CA ALA A 16 2.40 7.40 -5.87
C ALA A 16 3.70 8.05 -6.36
N ASN A 17 4.78 7.95 -5.57
CA ASN A 17 6.02 8.63 -5.90
C ASN A 17 6.89 7.83 -6.88
N ARG A 18 7.23 6.59 -6.53
CA ARG A 18 8.18 5.79 -7.33
C ARG A 18 7.81 4.31 -7.36
N ASN A 19 7.93 3.74 -8.55
CA ASN A 19 7.94 2.28 -8.74
C ASN A 19 9.39 1.78 -8.66
N LEU A 20 9.65 0.87 -7.73
CA LEU A 20 10.94 0.27 -7.43
C LEU A 20 10.95 -1.21 -7.84
N GLY A 21 10.54 -1.48 -9.08
CA GLY A 21 10.47 -2.84 -9.63
C GLY A 21 9.28 -3.62 -9.07
N GLU A 22 9.48 -4.30 -7.94
CA GLU A 22 8.44 -5.09 -7.26
C GLU A 22 7.76 -4.34 -6.10
N ALA A 23 8.21 -3.13 -5.78
CA ALA A 23 7.70 -2.34 -4.67
C ALA A 23 7.25 -0.94 -5.13
N PHE A 24 6.27 -0.39 -4.42
CA PHE A 24 5.78 0.96 -4.65
C PHE A 24 6.03 1.84 -3.42
N LEU A 25 6.52 3.06 -3.65
CA LEU A 25 6.63 4.08 -2.62
C LEU A 25 5.45 5.05 -2.71
N MET A 26 4.64 5.10 -1.65
CA MET A 26 3.46 5.95 -1.53
C MET A 26 3.67 6.96 -0.40
N VAL A 27 3.22 8.20 -0.59
CA VAL A 27 3.45 9.31 0.34
C VAL A 27 2.16 10.06 0.62
N TRP A 28 1.89 10.30 1.90
CA TRP A 28 0.86 11.24 2.35
C TRP A 28 1.55 12.45 2.97
N ARG A 29 1.42 13.61 2.32
CA ARG A 29 2.01 14.85 2.83
C ARG A 29 1.09 15.44 3.89
N LEU A 30 1.62 15.54 5.11
CA LEU A 30 0.91 16.16 6.22
C LEU A 30 1.08 17.70 6.16
N PRO A 31 0.01 18.49 6.39
CA PRO A 31 0.11 19.95 6.39
C PRO A 31 1.08 20.45 7.47
N SER A 32 1.99 21.36 7.15
CA SER A 32 2.90 22.00 8.12
C SER A 32 2.17 23.07 8.93
N SER A 33 2.74 23.45 10.08
CA SER A 33 2.19 24.50 10.96
C SER A 33 2.44 25.92 10.46
N GLU A 34 2.95 26.08 9.23
CA GLU A 34 3.30 27.38 8.62
C GLU A 34 2.07 28.08 8.02
N VAL A 35 0.91 27.43 8.02
CA VAL A 35 -0.35 27.97 7.52
C VAL A 35 -1.04 28.77 8.64
N GLU A 36 -1.69 29.89 8.33
CA GLU A 36 -2.53 30.70 9.25
C GLU A 36 -3.77 29.95 9.80
N GLU A 37 -3.75 28.63 9.80
CA GLU A 37 -4.80 27.78 10.33
C GLU A 37 -4.57 27.48 11.81
N MET A 38 -5.66 27.43 12.58
CA MET A 38 -5.61 27.10 14.00
C MET A 38 -5.03 25.69 14.22
N ASP A 39 -4.13 25.51 15.18
CA ASP A 39 -3.40 24.25 15.45
C ASP A 39 -4.31 23.02 15.56
N ALA A 40 -5.51 23.18 16.11
CA ALA A 40 -6.49 22.10 16.26
C ALA A 40 -7.04 21.59 14.91
N GLU A 41 -7.26 22.48 13.94
CA GLU A 41 -7.73 22.11 12.59
C GLU A 41 -6.63 21.40 11.81
N ILE A 42 -5.37 21.86 11.92
CA ILE A 42 -4.21 21.18 11.33
C ILE A 42 -4.08 19.77 11.92
N ALA A 43 -4.17 19.62 13.23
CA ALA A 43 -4.12 18.32 13.90
C ALA A 43 -5.22 17.37 13.40
N LYS A 44 -6.44 17.87 13.24
CA LYS A 44 -7.59 17.11 12.71
C LYS A 44 -7.37 16.69 11.26
N LYS A 45 -6.84 17.56 10.41
CA LYS A 45 -6.49 17.23 9.02
C LYS A 45 -5.39 16.16 8.96
N ARG A 46 -4.34 16.31 9.77
CA ARG A 46 -3.25 15.31 9.85
C ARG A 46 -3.77 13.93 10.29
N GLN A 47 -4.68 13.91 11.26
CA GLN A 47 -5.31 12.66 11.73
C GLN A 47 -6.17 12.02 10.63
N LYS A 48 -6.98 12.79 9.90
CA LYS A 48 -7.75 12.28 8.76
C LYS A 48 -6.86 11.65 7.69
N LEU A 49 -5.76 12.32 7.33
CA LEU A 49 -4.80 11.79 6.35
C LEU A 49 -4.12 10.51 6.85
N ALA A 50 -3.80 10.43 8.15
CA ALA A 50 -3.26 9.20 8.73
C ALA A 50 -4.27 8.04 8.62
N ASP A 51 -5.54 8.26 8.95
CA ASP A 51 -6.59 7.25 8.81
C ASP A 51 -6.79 6.82 7.35
N MET A 52 -6.80 7.80 6.43
CA MET A 52 -6.89 7.56 4.99
C MET A 52 -5.72 6.71 4.49
N SER A 53 -4.49 6.94 4.97
CA SER A 53 -3.32 6.17 4.56
C SER A 53 -3.44 4.67 4.92
N VAL A 54 -3.95 4.38 6.12
CA VAL A 54 -4.19 3.00 6.57
C VAL A 54 -5.31 2.38 5.74
N MET A 55 -6.43 3.10 5.57
CA MET A 55 -7.58 2.62 4.78
C MET A 55 -7.25 2.38 3.31
N ALA A 56 -6.40 3.21 2.70
CA ALA A 56 -5.96 3.03 1.32
C ALA A 56 -5.32 1.65 1.15
N PHE A 57 -4.46 1.25 2.08
CA PHE A 57 -3.77 -0.04 2.00
C PHE A 57 -4.70 -1.22 2.27
N VAL A 58 -5.66 -1.08 3.20
CA VAL A 58 -6.75 -2.06 3.37
C VAL A 58 -7.53 -2.22 2.07
N LYS A 59 -7.92 -1.11 1.43
CA LYS A 59 -8.68 -1.10 0.19
C LYS A 59 -7.90 -1.72 -0.98
N ILE A 60 -6.60 -1.43 -1.09
CA ILE A 60 -5.72 -2.04 -2.10
C ILE A 60 -5.66 -3.56 -1.89
N LEU A 61 -5.44 -4.02 -0.65
CA LEU A 61 -5.37 -5.44 -0.36
C LEU A 61 -6.67 -6.15 -0.74
N VAL A 62 -7.82 -5.56 -0.41
CA VAL A 62 -9.13 -6.07 -0.81
C VAL A 62 -9.28 -6.05 -2.34
N ALA A 63 -8.96 -4.96 -3.01
CA ALA A 63 -9.12 -4.81 -4.45
C ALA A 63 -8.25 -5.80 -5.25
N ILE A 64 -7.01 -6.05 -4.81
CA ILE A 64 -6.13 -7.06 -5.41
C ILE A 64 -6.74 -8.46 -5.28
N ASN A 65 -7.25 -8.79 -4.09
CA ASN A 65 -7.85 -10.11 -3.83
C ASN A 65 -9.19 -10.31 -4.54
N LYS A 66 -9.96 -9.24 -4.76
CA LYS A 66 -11.26 -9.27 -5.45
C LYS A 66 -11.17 -9.07 -6.96
N SER A 67 -10.02 -8.66 -7.51
CA SER A 67 -9.87 -8.34 -8.93
C SER A 67 -10.14 -9.57 -9.81
N PRO A 68 -11.10 -9.51 -10.74
CA PRO A 68 -11.36 -10.60 -11.69
C PRO A 68 -10.16 -10.86 -12.60
N VAL A 69 -9.51 -9.79 -13.06
CA VAL A 69 -8.30 -9.86 -13.89
C VAL A 69 -7.21 -10.63 -13.18
N LEU A 70 -6.92 -10.31 -11.91
CA LEU A 70 -5.92 -11.04 -11.13
C LEU A 70 -6.38 -12.45 -10.76
N GLY A 71 -7.69 -12.67 -10.68
CA GLY A 71 -8.31 -13.98 -10.52
C GLY A 71 -8.02 -14.92 -11.70
N GLU A 72 -8.09 -14.42 -12.95
CA GLU A 72 -7.77 -15.22 -14.14
C GLU A 72 -6.34 -15.80 -14.08
N TYR A 73 -5.38 -15.02 -13.60
CA TYR A 73 -3.98 -15.48 -13.47
C TYR A 73 -3.79 -16.59 -12.44
N ARG A 74 -4.65 -16.70 -11.42
CA ARG A 74 -4.53 -17.75 -10.40
C ARG A 74 -4.67 -19.15 -11.00
N ASN A 75 -5.42 -19.26 -12.08
CA ASN A 75 -5.70 -20.53 -12.76
C ASN A 75 -4.88 -20.73 -14.05
N HIS A 76 -3.87 -19.89 -14.29
CA HIS A 76 -3.12 -19.95 -15.54
C HIS A 76 -2.13 -21.14 -15.54
N PRO A 77 -2.20 -22.08 -16.51
CA PRO A 77 -1.36 -23.29 -16.55
C PRO A 77 0.15 -23.02 -16.50
N GLY A 78 0.62 -21.98 -17.19
CA GLY A 78 2.03 -21.60 -17.19
C GLY A 78 2.54 -21.04 -15.84
N LEU A 79 1.65 -20.55 -14.99
CA LEU A 79 1.98 -20.11 -13.64
C LEU A 79 1.96 -21.29 -12.66
N PHE A 80 1.01 -22.22 -12.81
CA PHE A 80 0.97 -23.45 -11.99
C PHE A 80 2.27 -24.23 -12.06
N GLY A 81 2.82 -24.46 -13.26
CA GLY A 81 4.06 -25.19 -13.44
C GLY A 81 5.31 -24.54 -12.82
N ARG A 82 5.26 -23.24 -12.48
CA ARG A 82 6.40 -22.48 -11.95
C ARG A 82 6.25 -22.07 -10.49
N LEU A 83 5.03 -21.82 -10.04
CA LEU A 83 4.71 -21.23 -8.73
C LEU A 83 3.83 -22.13 -7.85
N GLY A 84 3.36 -23.27 -8.38
CA GLY A 84 2.55 -24.26 -7.66
C GLY A 84 1.04 -24.03 -7.76
N ASP A 85 0.28 -25.03 -7.31
CA ASP A 85 -1.17 -25.19 -7.52
C ASP A 85 -2.07 -24.17 -6.80
N ALA A 86 -1.50 -23.26 -5.99
CA ALA A 86 -2.25 -22.30 -5.17
C ALA A 86 -1.65 -20.88 -5.17
N TYR A 87 -1.02 -20.46 -6.27
CA TYR A 87 -0.43 -19.13 -6.34
C TYR A 87 -1.50 -18.02 -6.28
N LYS A 88 -1.38 -17.13 -5.30
CA LYS A 88 -2.20 -15.94 -5.14
C LYS A 88 -1.31 -14.71 -5.12
N VAL A 89 -1.64 -13.73 -5.97
CA VAL A 89 -1.00 -12.41 -5.93
C VAL A 89 -1.27 -11.78 -4.56
N SER A 90 -0.20 -11.44 -3.85
CA SER A 90 -0.26 -10.87 -2.51
C SER A 90 0.73 -9.71 -2.41
N MET A 91 0.40 -8.71 -1.60
CA MET A 91 1.27 -7.57 -1.31
C MET A 91 1.47 -7.41 0.19
N GLY A 92 2.70 -7.05 0.56
CA GLY A 92 3.08 -6.65 1.91
C GLY A 92 3.23 -5.13 1.97
N PHE A 93 2.67 -4.52 3.00
CA PHE A 93 2.63 -3.08 3.19
C PHE A 93 3.29 -2.67 4.49
N GLY A 94 4.15 -1.66 4.43
CA GLY A 94 4.78 -1.04 5.59
C GLY A 94 4.44 0.44 5.66
N LEU A 95 3.87 0.90 6.77
CA LEU A 95 3.50 2.30 6.98
C LEU A 95 4.21 2.88 8.21
N HIS A 96 4.75 4.08 8.01
CA HIS A 96 5.37 4.84 9.07
C HIS A 96 5.14 6.33 8.82
N VAL A 97 5.12 7.10 9.91
CA VAL A 97 5.03 8.57 9.87
C VAL A 97 6.26 9.15 10.51
N GLY A 98 6.84 10.15 9.85
CA GLY A 98 7.98 10.90 10.33
C GLY A 98 8.38 11.97 9.34
N TRP A 99 9.34 12.80 9.74
CA TRP A 99 9.89 13.85 8.86
C TRP A 99 10.59 13.21 7.65
N ALA A 100 10.54 13.88 6.51
CA ALA A 100 11.34 13.56 5.34
C ALA A 100 11.70 14.85 4.60
N ILE A 101 12.90 14.87 4.00
CA ILE A 101 13.29 15.95 3.09
C ILE A 101 12.85 15.54 1.69
N GLU A 102 11.98 16.34 1.09
CA GLU A 102 11.59 16.23 -0.30
C GLU A 102 12.56 17.05 -1.16
N GLY A 103 13.09 16.44 -2.23
CA GLY A 103 14.02 17.11 -3.11
C GLY A 103 14.06 16.50 -4.50
N ALA A 104 14.41 17.32 -5.47
CA ALA A 104 14.63 16.88 -6.84
C ALA A 104 16.00 16.17 -6.93
N ILE A 105 16.00 14.88 -7.24
CA ILE A 105 17.22 14.08 -7.40
C ILE A 105 17.29 13.55 -8.82
N GLY A 106 18.43 13.75 -9.48
CA GLY A 106 18.64 13.21 -10.81
C GLY A 106 19.78 13.88 -11.56
N SER A 107 19.84 13.62 -12.86
CA SER A 107 20.76 14.26 -13.79
C SER A 107 20.06 15.40 -14.54
N LYS A 108 20.81 16.15 -15.35
CA LYS A 108 20.23 17.17 -16.25
C LYS A 108 19.12 16.63 -17.16
N PHE A 109 19.16 15.34 -17.50
CA PHE A 109 18.23 14.71 -18.45
C PHE A 109 17.04 14.04 -17.78
N LYS A 110 17.13 13.75 -16.47
CA LYS A 110 16.07 13.06 -15.74
C LYS A 110 16.14 13.44 -14.27
N ILE A 111 15.07 14.07 -13.79
CA ILE A 111 14.92 14.55 -12.42
C ILE A 111 13.64 13.92 -11.87
N ASP A 112 13.76 13.26 -10.72
CA ASP A 112 12.64 12.65 -10.01
C ASP A 112 12.53 13.27 -8.59
N ALA A 113 11.30 13.45 -8.11
CA ALA A 113 11.09 13.84 -6.71
C ALA A 113 11.48 12.67 -5.79
N SER A 114 12.30 12.94 -4.79
CA SER A 114 12.81 11.94 -3.86
C SER A 114 12.59 12.38 -2.42
N TYR A 115 12.35 11.40 -1.55
CA TYR A 115 12.21 11.61 -0.12
C TYR A 115 13.37 10.94 0.59
N LEU A 116 14.19 11.73 1.27
CA LEU A 116 15.34 11.24 2.02
C LEU A 116 15.11 11.42 3.52
N SER A 117 15.07 10.30 4.24
CA SER A 117 15.02 10.29 5.71
C SER A 117 15.19 8.88 6.28
N PRO A 118 15.72 8.73 7.51
CA PRO A 118 15.64 7.48 8.27
C PRO A 118 14.20 6.92 8.39
N ASN A 119 13.18 7.79 8.37
CA ASN A 119 11.78 7.39 8.46
C ASN A 119 11.28 6.71 7.16
N VAL A 120 11.78 7.12 6.00
CA VAL A 120 11.48 6.42 4.72
C VAL A 120 12.06 5.01 4.75
N ASN A 121 13.28 4.87 5.28
CA ASN A 121 13.90 3.56 5.47
C ASN A 121 13.13 2.69 6.47
N MET A 122 12.55 3.29 7.52
CA MET A 122 11.68 2.56 8.45
C MET A 122 10.47 1.97 7.74
N ALA A 123 9.75 2.74 6.91
CA ALA A 123 8.60 2.24 6.15
C ALA A 123 8.99 1.04 5.26
N SER A 124 10.12 1.13 4.56
CA SER A 124 10.64 0.02 3.74
C SER A 124 10.97 -1.22 4.58
N ARG A 125 11.59 -1.04 5.76
CA ARG A 125 11.88 -2.15 6.69
C ARG A 125 10.60 -2.81 7.20
N LEU A 126 9.58 -2.02 7.53
CA LEU A 126 8.27 -2.56 7.93
C LEU A 126 7.66 -3.38 6.80
N ALA A 127 7.71 -2.88 5.55
CA ALA A 127 7.19 -3.60 4.39
C ALA A 127 7.93 -4.93 4.19
N ALA A 128 9.26 -4.96 4.33
CA ALA A 128 10.03 -6.20 4.25
C ALA A 128 9.73 -7.17 5.41
N ALA A 129 9.51 -6.64 6.61
CA ALA A 129 9.20 -7.43 7.80
C ALA A 129 7.83 -8.12 7.73
N THR A 130 6.91 -7.66 6.90
CA THR A 130 5.59 -8.31 6.69
C THR A 130 5.73 -9.81 6.40
N LYS A 131 6.72 -10.18 5.58
CA LYS A 131 7.06 -11.58 5.26
C LYS A 131 7.48 -12.39 6.48
N GLN A 132 8.19 -11.78 7.42
CA GLN A 132 8.67 -12.45 8.65
C GLN A 132 7.53 -12.65 9.65
N TYR A 133 6.64 -11.67 9.77
CA TYR A 133 5.48 -11.73 10.67
C TYR A 133 4.28 -12.47 10.07
N GLY A 134 4.31 -12.82 8.78
CA GLY A 134 3.20 -13.48 8.10
C GLY A 134 1.94 -12.60 8.00
N THR A 135 2.10 -11.28 8.00
CA THR A 135 0.99 -10.32 7.88
C THR A 135 1.05 -9.55 6.58
N ASN A 136 -0.08 -8.98 6.14
CA ASN A 136 -0.09 -8.13 4.94
C ASN A 136 0.24 -6.68 5.24
N ILE A 137 -0.03 -6.18 6.43
CA ILE A 137 0.13 -4.77 6.80
C ILE A 137 0.94 -4.70 8.10
N LEU A 138 1.98 -3.86 8.11
CA LEU A 138 2.71 -3.48 9.30
C LEU A 138 2.79 -1.97 9.41
N CYS A 139 2.42 -1.45 10.56
CA CYS A 139 2.41 -0.04 10.89
C CYS A 139 3.26 0.22 12.13
N SER A 140 3.98 1.33 12.16
CA SER A 140 4.64 1.80 13.39
C SER A 140 3.64 2.35 14.42
N GLU A 141 3.99 2.30 15.70
CA GLU A 141 3.26 2.98 16.78
C GLU A 141 3.05 4.47 16.51
N ALA A 142 4.06 5.14 15.95
CA ALA A 142 3.98 6.55 15.61
C ALA A 142 2.79 6.87 14.69
N LEU A 143 2.43 5.96 13.77
CA LEU A 143 1.28 6.14 12.90
C LEU A 143 -0.02 5.82 13.64
N ILE A 144 -0.17 4.58 14.10
CA ILE A 144 -1.45 4.10 14.65
C ILE A 144 -1.79 4.82 15.95
N ARG A 145 -0.87 4.88 16.91
CA ARG A 145 -1.17 5.38 18.25
C ARG A 145 -1.12 6.90 18.34
N ASN A 146 -0.21 7.55 17.61
CA ASN A 146 0.00 8.99 17.77
C ASN A 146 -0.74 9.83 16.72
N MET A 147 -0.98 9.30 15.51
CA MET A 147 -1.59 10.06 14.42
C MET A 147 -3.03 9.68 14.12
N CYS A 148 -3.33 8.38 14.01
CA CYS A 148 -4.67 7.91 13.65
C CYS A 148 -5.74 8.27 14.71
N SER A 149 -7.01 8.30 14.30
CA SER A 149 -8.15 8.53 15.18
C SER A 149 -8.40 7.34 16.12
N GLU A 150 -9.19 7.57 17.17
CA GLU A 150 -9.59 6.49 18.09
C GLU A 150 -10.34 5.36 17.38
N ASN A 151 -11.12 5.67 16.35
CA ASN A 151 -11.83 4.65 15.58
C ASN A 151 -10.89 3.78 14.78
N MET A 152 -9.85 4.38 14.16
CA MET A 152 -8.84 3.62 13.43
C MET A 152 -7.95 2.79 14.36
N ARG A 153 -7.59 3.34 15.53
CA ARG A 153 -6.76 2.66 16.55
C ARG A 153 -7.36 1.33 17.01
N LYS A 154 -8.68 1.21 17.07
CA LYS A 154 -9.38 -0.04 17.47
C LYS A 154 -9.08 -1.22 16.55
N TYR A 155 -8.75 -0.95 15.28
CA TYR A 155 -8.37 -1.98 14.30
C TYR A 155 -6.87 -2.29 14.32
N GLY A 156 -6.06 -1.51 15.04
CA GLY A 156 -4.63 -1.72 15.16
C GLY A 156 -4.31 -2.72 16.28
N ARG A 157 -3.98 -3.97 15.92
CA ARG A 157 -3.48 -4.97 16.88
C ARG A 157 -1.96 -4.85 17.01
N VAL A 158 -1.45 -4.86 18.24
CA VAL A 158 -0.01 -4.92 18.51
C VAL A 158 0.52 -6.30 18.12
N ILE A 159 1.60 -6.33 17.35
CA ILE A 159 2.30 -7.58 16.98
C ILE A 159 3.53 -7.78 17.85
N ASP A 160 4.40 -6.77 17.93
CA ASP A 160 5.71 -6.91 18.59
C ASP A 160 6.24 -5.54 19.03
N ASN A 161 7.31 -5.55 19.83
CA ASN A 161 8.04 -4.39 20.29
C ASN A 161 9.54 -4.60 20.05
N VAL A 162 10.05 -4.05 18.95
CA VAL A 162 11.39 -4.39 18.44
C VAL A 162 12.40 -3.27 18.59
N MET A 163 13.65 -3.66 18.78
CA MET A 163 14.81 -2.76 18.71
C MET A 163 15.31 -2.70 17.27
N VAL A 164 15.13 -1.55 16.62
CA VAL A 164 15.62 -1.36 15.25
C VAL A 164 17.10 -1.02 15.28
N LYS A 165 17.90 -1.66 14.43
CA LYS A 165 19.34 -1.41 14.32
C LYS A 165 19.62 0.09 14.14
N GLY A 166 20.34 0.67 15.11
CA GLY A 166 20.67 2.10 15.17
C GLY A 166 19.76 2.95 16.07
N SER A 167 18.65 2.41 16.58
CA SER A 167 17.78 3.08 17.55
C SER A 167 18.03 2.56 18.96
N LYS A 168 18.06 3.46 19.94
CA LYS A 168 18.05 3.12 21.38
C LYS A 168 16.63 3.02 21.95
N VAL A 169 15.63 3.43 21.19
CA VAL A 169 14.22 3.40 21.59
C VAL A 169 13.52 2.27 20.84
N PRO A 170 12.84 1.35 21.54
CA PRO A 170 12.08 0.28 20.91
C PRO A 170 10.89 0.86 20.15
N VAL A 171 10.52 0.21 19.05
CA VAL A 171 9.37 0.60 18.22
C VAL A 171 8.34 -0.51 18.33
N ARG A 172 7.14 -0.16 18.82
CA ARG A 172 5.99 -1.07 18.76
C ARG A 172 5.44 -1.14 17.35
N LEU A 173 5.17 -2.37 16.91
CA LEU A 173 4.61 -2.70 15.61
C LEU A 173 3.14 -3.07 15.76
N TYR A 174 2.34 -2.57 14.83
CA TYR A 174 0.92 -2.81 14.73
C TYR A 174 0.58 -3.44 13.39
N THR A 175 -0.52 -4.18 13.33
CA THR A 175 -1.15 -4.64 12.08
C THR A 175 -2.62 -4.27 12.07
N VAL A 176 -3.18 -4.24 10.87
CA VAL A 176 -4.62 -4.28 10.65
C VAL A 176 -4.94 -5.64 10.04
N ASP A 177 -5.62 -6.50 10.81
CA ASP A 177 -5.91 -7.86 10.38
C ASP A 177 -7.03 -7.88 9.34
N ILE A 178 -6.76 -8.56 8.23
CA ILE A 178 -7.72 -8.76 7.14
C ILE A 178 -7.63 -10.23 6.76
N ASP A 179 -8.75 -10.94 6.87
CA ASP A 179 -8.83 -12.29 6.33
C ASP A 179 -8.95 -12.21 4.81
N VAL A 180 -7.80 -12.24 4.14
CA VAL A 180 -7.73 -12.23 2.68
C VAL A 180 -8.18 -13.55 2.05
N GLN A 181 -8.27 -14.63 2.83
CA GLN A 181 -8.64 -15.96 2.31
C GLN A 181 -10.15 -16.10 2.15
N SER A 182 -10.95 -15.45 2.99
CA SER A 182 -12.41 -15.37 2.81
C SER A 182 -12.85 -14.37 1.73
N LEU A 183 -11.93 -13.64 1.09
CA LEU A 183 -12.27 -12.72 0.00
C LEU A 183 -12.45 -13.47 -1.33
N GLU A 184 -13.70 -13.47 -1.80
CA GLU A 184 -14.06 -13.98 -3.12
C GLU A 184 -13.77 -12.98 -4.24
N VAL A 185 -13.43 -13.50 -5.42
CA VAL A 185 -13.26 -12.70 -6.63
C VAL A 185 -14.59 -12.05 -7.00
N ALA A 186 -14.57 -10.76 -7.33
CA ALA A 186 -15.79 -10.05 -7.70
C ALA A 186 -16.44 -10.68 -8.94
N ASP A 187 -17.75 -10.83 -8.87
CA ASP A 187 -18.54 -11.34 -9.98
C ASP A 187 -18.71 -10.27 -11.06
N LEU A 188 -18.12 -10.51 -12.23
CA LEU A 188 -18.15 -9.59 -13.38
C LEU A 188 -19.58 -9.33 -13.89
N GLU A 189 -20.54 -10.22 -13.60
CA GLU A 189 -21.93 -10.05 -14.01
C GLU A 189 -22.68 -9.03 -13.17
N LYS A 190 -22.21 -8.75 -11.95
CA LYS A 190 -22.80 -7.78 -11.02
C LYS A 190 -22.13 -6.41 -11.05
N MET A 191 -21.11 -6.23 -11.89
CA MET A 191 -20.38 -4.96 -12.03
C MET A 191 -21.02 -4.06 -13.09
N ASP A 192 -20.93 -2.74 -12.86
CA ASP A 192 -21.38 -1.71 -13.80
C ASP A 192 -20.82 -1.97 -15.22
N ILE A 193 -21.68 -1.85 -16.23
CA ILE A 193 -21.38 -2.11 -17.65
C ILE A 193 -20.15 -1.32 -18.13
N ASN A 194 -19.94 -0.11 -17.62
CA ASN A 194 -18.79 0.72 -18.00
C ASN A 194 -17.49 0.15 -17.44
N LEU A 195 -17.50 -0.34 -16.20
CA LEU A 195 -16.35 -1.00 -15.57
C LEU A 195 -16.04 -2.34 -16.25
N ARG A 196 -17.07 -3.10 -16.62
CA ARG A 196 -16.93 -4.37 -17.36
C ARG A 196 -16.26 -4.16 -18.72
N ASN A 197 -16.62 -3.10 -19.44
CA ASN A 197 -16.04 -2.76 -20.74
C ASN A 197 -14.58 -2.29 -20.63
N ALA A 198 -14.23 -1.54 -19.58
CA ALA A 198 -12.84 -1.15 -19.32
C ALA A 198 -11.95 -2.36 -19.01
N ILE A 199 -12.44 -3.27 -18.16
CA ILE A 199 -11.72 -4.51 -17.79
C ILE A 199 -11.52 -5.45 -18.99
N SER A 200 -12.53 -5.59 -19.86
CA SER A 200 -12.47 -6.41 -21.07
C SER A 200 -11.37 -5.94 -22.05
N ARG A 201 -11.13 -4.63 -22.14
CA ARG A 201 -10.04 -4.05 -22.95
C ARG A 201 -8.66 -4.31 -22.34
N SER A 202 -8.54 -4.24 -21.01
CA SER A 202 -7.29 -4.54 -20.32
C SER A 202 -6.96 -6.04 -20.31
N SER A 203 -7.98 -6.91 -20.27
CA SER A 203 -7.79 -8.36 -20.35
C SER A 203 -7.45 -8.84 -21.77
N SER A 204 -7.95 -8.19 -22.83
CA SER A 204 -7.52 -8.50 -24.20
C SER A 204 -6.05 -8.13 -24.46
N LEU A 205 -5.58 -7.00 -23.93
CA LEU A 205 -4.16 -6.59 -23.93
C LEU A 205 -3.28 -7.51 -23.08
N ALA A 206 -3.80 -8.01 -21.95
CA ALA A 206 -3.12 -9.03 -21.16
C ALA A 206 -3.00 -10.34 -21.95
N ARG A 207 -4.08 -10.83 -22.55
CA ARG A 207 -4.11 -12.07 -23.34
C ARG A 207 -3.18 -12.02 -24.56
N SER A 208 -3.03 -10.86 -25.22
CA SER A 208 -2.06 -10.71 -26.31
C SER A 208 -0.61 -10.83 -25.84
N ASN A 209 -0.30 -10.36 -24.62
CA ASN A 209 1.05 -10.44 -24.04
C ASN A 209 1.37 -11.82 -23.42
N LEU A 210 0.37 -12.69 -23.25
CA LEU A 210 0.55 -14.06 -22.79
C LEU A 210 0.95 -15.03 -23.91
N GLY A 211 0.81 -14.64 -25.19
CA GLY A 211 1.17 -15.46 -26.35
C GLY A 211 2.68 -15.62 -26.59
N ASP A 212 3.51 -14.81 -25.93
CA ASP A 212 4.97 -14.73 -26.20
C ASP A 212 5.84 -15.51 -25.17
N PHE A 213 5.24 -16.36 -24.33
CA PHE A 213 5.96 -17.18 -23.34
C PHE A 213 6.01 -18.68 -23.68
N THR A 214 6.19 -19.03 -24.95
CA THR A 214 6.53 -20.39 -25.40
C THR A 214 7.94 -20.48 -25.92
#